data_AF-A0A530BSY3-F1
#
_entry.id   AF-A0A530BSY3-F1
#
_cell.length_a   1.000
_cell.length_b   1.000
_cell.length_c   1.000
_cell.angle_alpha   90.00
_cell.angle_beta   90.00
_cell.angle_gamma   90.00
#
_symmetry.space_group_name_H-M   'P 1'
#
loop_
_entity.id
_entity.type
_entity.pdbx_description
1 polymer ?
#
loop_
_entity_poly.entity_id
_entity_poly.type
_entity_poly.pdbx_seq_one_letter_code
_entity_poly.pdbx_strand_id
1 'polypeptide(L)'
;MSTHTDHQKGLLITAIGGLTLTVDIPLIRLADGAPWTIMLLRTGTTLLAGLVMWAIWRSLDRNAPKLIPGWSGLAVAVCYGLTGISFVTAVYHTSTADLVFILAFNTVFASLLSWLFLKERPRIATITAMLA
;
A
#
# COMPACT_ATOMS: atom_id res chain seq x y z
N MET A 1 -4.94 -24.57 18.78
CA MET A 1 -4.59 -23.15 18.92
C MET A 1 -5.67 -22.32 18.24
N SER A 2 -6.16 -21.28 18.90
CA SER A 2 -7.43 -20.56 18.68
C SER A 2 -7.54 -19.80 17.34
N THR A 3 -8.12 -20.44 16.32
CA THR A 3 -8.42 -19.84 15.00
C THR A 3 -9.32 -18.60 15.06
N HIS A 4 -10.21 -18.48 16.06
CA HIS A 4 -11.05 -17.30 16.24
C HIS A 4 -10.27 -16.03 16.60
N THR A 5 -9.20 -16.16 17.39
CA THR A 5 -8.39 -15.02 17.84
C THR A 5 -7.56 -14.45 16.68
N ASP A 6 -7.10 -15.30 15.77
CA ASP A 6 -6.31 -14.87 14.62
C ASP A 6 -7.16 -14.15 13.56
N HIS A 7 -8.41 -14.62 13.33
CA HIS A 7 -9.34 -13.92 12.45
C HIS A 7 -9.75 -12.54 12.99
N GLN A 8 -10.03 -12.45 14.30
CA GLN A 8 -10.35 -11.17 14.95
C GLN A 8 -9.16 -10.19 14.91
N LYS A 9 -7.93 -10.69 15.11
CA LYS A 9 -6.71 -9.87 14.96
C LYS A 9 -6.55 -9.38 13.52
N GLY A 10 -6.72 -10.24 12.52
CA GLY A 10 -6.65 -9.86 11.12
C GLY A 10 -7.69 -8.80 10.75
N LEU A 11 -8.93 -8.96 11.24
CA LEU A 11 -10.01 -7.99 11.05
C LEU A 11 -9.68 -6.64 11.70
N LEU A 12 -9.15 -6.66 12.93
CA LEU A 12 -8.74 -5.45 13.66
C LEU A 12 -7.61 -4.70 12.94
N ILE A 13 -6.58 -5.41 12.50
CA ILE A 13 -5.45 -4.83 11.76
C ILE A 13 -5.95 -4.19 10.46
N THR A 14 -6.84 -4.88 9.74
CA THR A 14 -7.42 -4.36 8.50
C THR A 14 -8.30 -3.13 8.74
N ALA A 15 -9.11 -3.15 9.80
CA ALA A 15 -9.96 -2.02 10.16
C ALA A 15 -9.16 -0.77 10.54
N ILE A 16 -8.12 -0.93 11.38
CA ILE A 16 -7.22 0.18 11.76
C ILE A 16 -6.46 0.69 10.54
N GLY A 17 -5.95 -0.21 9.69
CA GLY A 17 -5.28 0.17 8.44
C GLY A 17 -6.21 0.96 7.51
N GLY A 18 -7.42 0.46 7.29
CA GLY A 18 -8.44 1.12 6.46
C GLY A 18 -8.83 2.50 6.97
N LEU A 19 -9.06 2.64 8.28
CA LEU A 19 -9.35 3.94 8.90
C LEU A 19 -8.21 4.95 8.72
N THR A 20 -6.97 4.48 8.85
CA THR A 20 -5.78 5.32 8.66
C THR A 20 -5.67 5.81 7.22
N LEU A 21 -5.98 4.95 6.24
CA LEU A 21 -5.95 5.30 4.82
C LEU A 21 -6.99 6.38 4.43
N THR A 22 -8.15 6.41 5.07
CA THR A 22 -9.21 7.39 4.78
C THR A 22 -8.75 8.84 4.96
N VAL A 23 -7.87 9.09 5.94
CA VAL A 23 -7.41 10.45 6.28
C VAL A 23 -6.24 10.90 5.39
N ASP A 24 -5.56 9.99 4.69
CA ASP A 24 -4.34 10.28 3.92
C ASP A 24 -4.58 11.29 2.78
N ILE A 25 -5.55 11.02 1.90
CA ILE A 25 -5.82 11.88 0.72
C ILE A 25 -6.31 13.28 1.13
N PRO A 26 -7.30 13.44 2.04
CA PRO A 26 -7.71 14.76 2.50
C PRO A 26 -6.59 15.55 3.14
N LEU A 27 -5.72 14.91 3.93
CA LEU A 27 -4.64 15.58 4.66
C LEU A 27 -3.55 16.08 3.72
N ILE A 28 -3.25 15.35 2.65
CA ILE A 28 -2.37 15.80 1.57
C ILE A 28 -2.92 17.05 0.88
N ARG A 29 -4.23 17.10 0.62
CA ARG A 29 -4.87 18.27 0.00
C ARG A 29 -4.98 19.44 0.95
N LEU A 30 -5.24 19.21 2.23
CA LEU A 30 -5.34 20.26 3.25
C LEU A 30 -3.98 20.90 3.54
N ALA A 31 -2.89 20.16 3.38
CA ALA A 31 -1.54 20.68 3.54
C ALA A 31 -1.18 21.77 2.52
N ASP A 32 -1.94 21.90 1.41
CA ASP A 32 -1.82 22.94 0.36
C ASP A 32 -0.38 23.27 -0.04
N GLY A 33 0.49 22.25 0.00
CA GLY A 33 1.92 22.37 -0.19
C GLY A 33 2.31 22.15 -1.65
N ALA A 34 3.53 22.58 -2.00
CA ALA A 34 4.09 22.25 -3.31
C ALA A 34 4.18 20.71 -3.49
N PRO A 35 3.81 20.15 -4.66
CA PRO A 35 3.78 18.72 -4.93
C PRO A 35 5.08 17.99 -4.56
N TRP A 36 6.20 18.62 -4.89
CA TRP A 36 7.53 18.09 -4.63
C TRP A 36 7.87 18.04 -3.14
N THR A 37 7.43 19.03 -2.35
CA THR A 37 7.64 19.07 -0.91
C THR A 37 6.83 18.00 -0.21
N ILE A 38 5.56 17.82 -0.58
CA ILE A 38 4.71 16.77 -0.02
C ILE A 38 5.24 15.39 -0.41
N MET A 39 5.68 15.21 -1.66
CA MET A 39 6.29 13.96 -2.10
C MET A 39 7.54 13.63 -1.28
N LEU A 40 8.47 14.59 -1.15
CA LEU A 40 9.71 14.42 -0.40
C LEU A 40 9.44 14.14 1.09
N LEU A 41 8.52 14.86 1.71
CA LEU A 41 8.18 14.67 3.11
C LEU A 41 7.49 13.33 3.35
N ARG A 42 6.56 12.93 2.47
CA ARG A 42 5.88 11.62 2.54
C ARG A 42 6.88 10.48 2.37
N THR A 43 7.64 10.44 1.27
CA THR A 43 8.57 9.35 1.00
C THR A 43 9.74 9.33 1.98
N GLY A 44 10.24 10.51 2.37
CA GLY A 44 11.31 10.66 3.36
C GLY A 44 10.89 10.17 4.74
N THR A 45 9.69 10.56 5.20
CA THR A 45 9.16 10.10 6.49
C THR A 45 8.86 8.60 6.47
N THR A 46 8.30 8.06 5.40
CA THR A 46 8.08 6.60 5.27
C THR A 46 9.40 5.83 5.27
N LEU A 47 10.43 6.34 4.60
CA LEU A 47 11.76 5.71 4.60
C LEU A 47 12.42 5.77 5.98
N LEU A 48 12.37 6.92 6.65
CA LEU A 48 12.88 7.08 8.02
C LEU A 48 12.13 6.17 9.00
N ALA A 49 10.79 6.16 8.94
CA ALA A 49 9.96 5.28 9.77
C ALA A 49 10.29 3.81 9.50
N GLY A 50 10.42 3.41 8.23
CA GLY A 50 10.83 2.06 7.84
C GLY A 50 12.20 1.67 8.39
N LEU A 51 13.17 2.58 8.28
CA LEU A 51 14.54 2.37 8.76
C LEU A 51 14.60 2.30 10.30
N VAL A 52 13.85 3.15 10.99
CA VAL A 52 13.72 3.15 12.45
C VAL A 52 13.03 1.88 12.92
N MET A 53 11.90 1.49 12.32
CA MET A 53 11.20 0.24 12.64
C MET A 53 12.12 -0.97 12.45
N TRP A 54 12.88 -1.01 11.36
CA TRP A 54 13.85 -2.08 11.12
C TRP A 54 15.03 -2.05 12.10
N ALA A 55 15.54 -0.87 12.45
CA ALA A 55 16.63 -0.71 13.41
C ALA A 55 16.20 -1.17 14.81
N ILE A 56 14.97 -0.83 15.24
CA ILE A 56 14.35 -1.30 16.48
C ILE A 56 14.20 -2.83 16.43
N TRP A 57 13.68 -3.38 15.33
CA TRP A 57 13.52 -4.84 15.18
C TRP A 57 14.86 -5.55 15.25
N ARG A 58 15.89 -5.06 14.56
CA ARG A 58 17.26 -5.59 14.63
C ARG A 58 17.86 -5.48 16.03
N SER A 59 17.55 -4.43 16.77
CA SER A 59 18.03 -4.26 18.14
C SER A 59 17.33 -5.20 19.12
N LEU A 60 16.07 -5.57 18.85
CA LEU A 60 15.27 -6.44 19.72
C LEU A 60 15.47 -7.93 19.40
N ASP A 61 15.80 -8.26 18.16
CA ASP A 61 15.92 -9.64 17.69
C ASP A 61 17.07 -9.81 16.67
N ARG A 62 18.02 -10.71 16.98
CA ARG A 62 19.24 -10.93 16.16
C ARG A 62 18.93 -11.66 14.84
N ASN A 63 17.70 -12.15 14.68
CA ASN A 63 17.15 -12.78 13.48
C ASN A 63 16.41 -11.79 12.54
N ALA A 64 16.77 -10.51 12.58
CA ALA A 64 16.14 -9.52 11.70
C ALA A 64 16.33 -9.87 10.21
N PRO A 65 15.24 -9.87 9.41
CA PRO A 65 15.30 -10.16 7.99
C PRO A 65 16.22 -9.15 7.27
N LYS A 66 16.94 -9.65 6.26
CA LYS A 66 17.84 -8.82 5.45
C LYS A 66 17.06 -7.65 4.85
N LEU A 67 17.57 -6.44 5.01
CA LEU A 67 16.92 -5.18 4.60
C LEU A 67 16.55 -5.16 3.10
N ILE A 68 17.27 -5.95 2.28
CA ILE A 68 16.96 -6.20 0.88
C ILE A 68 16.95 -7.72 0.69
N PRO A 69 15.79 -8.37 0.56
CA PRO A 69 15.68 -9.81 0.36
C PRO A 69 16.03 -10.23 -1.09
N GLY A 70 17.13 -9.72 -1.64
CA GLY A 70 17.59 -10.01 -3.00
C GLY A 70 16.88 -9.21 -4.11
N TRP A 71 16.99 -9.70 -5.35
CA TRP A 71 16.46 -9.05 -6.57
C TRP A 71 14.93 -8.86 -6.56
N SER A 72 14.19 -9.77 -5.91
CA SER A 72 12.74 -9.65 -5.74
C SER A 72 12.37 -8.45 -4.87
N GLY A 73 13.12 -8.20 -3.80
CA GLY A 73 12.94 -7.02 -2.94
C GLY A 73 13.22 -5.72 -3.68
N LEU A 74 14.23 -5.71 -4.58
CA LEU A 74 14.52 -4.55 -5.42
C LEU A 74 13.37 -4.27 -6.40
N ALA A 75 12.83 -5.29 -7.06
CA ALA A 75 11.71 -5.15 -7.98
C ALA A 75 10.46 -4.57 -7.27
N VAL A 76 10.15 -5.06 -6.06
CA VAL A 76 9.05 -4.52 -5.25
C VAL A 76 9.32 -3.08 -4.83
N ALA A 77 10.55 -2.75 -4.41
CA ALA A 77 10.92 -1.39 -4.02
C ALA A 77 10.79 -0.40 -5.19
N VAL A 78 11.21 -0.79 -6.40
CA VAL A 78 11.06 0.03 -7.62
C VAL A 78 9.59 0.22 -7.97
N CYS A 79 8.79 -0.86 -7.99
CA CYS A 79 7.35 -0.76 -8.24
C CYS A 79 6.64 0.12 -7.20
N TYR A 80 7.03 0.01 -5.93
CA TYR A 80 6.49 0.84 -4.86
C TYR A 80 6.95 2.31 -4.97
N GLY A 81 8.19 2.57 -5.39
CA GLY A 81 8.64 3.93 -5.70
C GLY A 81 7.81 4.57 -6.82
N LEU A 82 7.60 3.83 -7.91
CA LEU A 82 6.78 4.27 -9.03
C LEU A 82 5.32 4.52 -8.63
N THR A 83 4.74 3.68 -7.75
CA THR A 83 3.38 3.91 -7.24
C THR A 83 3.27 5.22 -6.47
N GLY A 84 4.28 5.57 -5.65
CA GLY A 84 4.31 6.82 -4.90
C GLY A 84 4.36 8.05 -5.81
N ILE A 85 5.21 8.03 -6.84
CA ILE A 85 5.35 9.12 -7.81
C ILE A 85 4.05 9.32 -8.60
N SER A 86 3.49 8.23 -9.13
CA SER A 86 2.25 8.26 -9.90
C SER A 86 1.06 8.71 -9.04
N PHE A 87 0.99 8.25 -7.79
CA PHE A 87 -0.07 8.64 -6.85
C PHE A 87 -0.04 10.14 -6.56
N VAL A 88 1.11 10.70 -6.19
CA VAL A 88 1.22 12.14 -5.92
C VAL A 88 0.87 12.93 -7.18
N THR A 89 1.38 12.55 -8.34
CA THR A 89 1.09 13.22 -9.61
C THR A 89 -0.41 13.24 -9.91
N ALA A 90 -1.09 12.11 -9.71
CA ALA A 90 -2.53 11.99 -9.86
C ALA A 90 -3.29 12.87 -8.85
N VAL A 91 -2.82 12.95 -7.59
CA VAL A 91 -3.43 13.81 -6.56
C VAL A 91 -3.53 15.26 -7.01
N TYR A 92 -2.52 15.76 -7.72
CA TYR A 92 -2.48 17.14 -8.21
C TYR A 92 -3.15 17.36 -9.57
N HIS A 93 -3.13 16.36 -10.46
CA HIS A 93 -3.70 16.51 -11.81
C HIS A 93 -5.20 16.17 -11.90
N THR A 94 -5.76 15.56 -10.87
CA THR A 94 -7.11 15.00 -10.91
C THR A 94 -7.94 15.43 -9.69
N SER A 95 -9.27 15.37 -9.79
CA SER A 95 -10.15 15.67 -8.65
C SER A 95 -10.12 14.54 -7.61
N THR A 96 -10.49 14.83 -6.35
CA THR A 96 -10.53 13.80 -5.29
C THR A 96 -11.47 12.64 -5.64
N ALA A 97 -12.60 12.94 -6.30
CA ALA A 97 -13.59 11.94 -6.68
C ALA A 97 -13.04 10.98 -7.73
N ASP A 98 -12.44 11.53 -8.78
CA ASP A 98 -11.85 10.74 -9.88
C ASP A 98 -10.67 9.91 -9.39
N LEU A 99 -9.89 10.42 -8.43
CA LEU A 99 -8.80 9.67 -7.80
C LEU A 99 -9.28 8.45 -7.03
N VAL A 100 -10.27 8.63 -6.16
CA VAL A 100 -10.83 7.52 -5.38
C VAL A 100 -11.50 6.51 -6.31
N PHE A 101 -12.15 6.98 -7.38
CA PHE A 101 -12.70 6.12 -8.44
C PHE A 101 -11.62 5.28 -9.12
N ILE A 102 -10.52 5.89 -9.58
CA ILE A 102 -9.38 5.16 -10.18
C ILE A 102 -8.77 4.17 -9.18
N LEU A 103 -8.63 4.57 -7.91
CA LEU A 103 -8.05 3.73 -6.87
C LEU A 103 -8.91 2.50 -6.56
N ALA A 104 -10.23 2.60 -6.71
CA ALA A 104 -11.14 1.47 -6.55
C ALA A 104 -10.86 0.33 -7.55
N PHE A 105 -10.37 0.65 -8.75
CA PHE A 105 -9.97 -0.36 -9.75
C PHE A 105 -8.70 -1.13 -9.38
N ASN A 106 -7.98 -0.74 -8.33
CA ASN A 106 -6.76 -1.45 -7.91
C ASN A 106 -7.04 -2.94 -7.63
N THR A 107 -8.21 -3.28 -7.11
CA THR A 107 -8.63 -4.69 -6.87
C THR A 107 -8.82 -5.47 -8.17
N VAL A 108 -9.33 -4.82 -9.23
CA VAL A 108 -9.48 -5.39 -10.57
C VAL A 108 -8.11 -5.62 -11.21
N PHE A 109 -7.19 -4.65 -11.10
CA PHE A 109 -5.83 -4.84 -11.59
C PHE A 109 -5.07 -5.90 -10.79
N ALA A 110 -5.26 -5.98 -9.47
CA ALA A 110 -4.65 -7.00 -8.64
C ALA A 110 -5.13 -8.41 -9.02
N SER A 111 -6.43 -8.59 -9.31
CA SER A 111 -6.96 -9.88 -9.74
C SER A 111 -6.48 -10.27 -11.15
N LEU A 112 -6.41 -9.30 -12.06
CA LEU A 112 -5.87 -9.48 -13.40
C LEU A 112 -4.37 -9.85 -13.38
N LEU A 113 -3.56 -9.15 -12.58
CA LEU A 113 -2.14 -9.46 -12.42
C LEU A 113 -1.93 -10.80 -11.72
N SER A 114 -2.77 -11.16 -10.73
CA SER A 114 -2.71 -12.48 -10.09
C SER A 114 -3.00 -13.60 -11.10
N TRP A 115 -3.99 -13.42 -11.97
CA TRP A 115 -4.27 -14.35 -13.05
C TRP A 115 -3.09 -14.44 -14.05
N LEU A 116 -2.48 -13.32 -14.42
CA LEU A 116 -1.39 -13.28 -15.41
C LEU A 116 -0.06 -13.84 -14.87
N PHE A 117 0.36 -13.44 -13.66
CA PHE A 117 1.65 -13.81 -13.08
C PHE A 117 1.61 -15.08 -12.24
N LEU A 118 0.59 -15.27 -11.41
CA LEU A 118 0.46 -16.42 -10.51
C LEU A 118 -0.29 -17.61 -11.15
N LYS A 119 -0.95 -17.41 -12.31
CA LYS A 119 -1.81 -18.40 -12.99
C LYS A 119 -2.93 -18.97 -12.10
N GLU A 120 -3.23 -18.31 -10.98
CA GLU A 120 -4.39 -18.64 -10.17
C GLU A 120 -5.64 -18.30 -10.97
N ARG A 121 -6.55 -19.27 -11.15
CA ARG A 121 -7.78 -19.07 -11.92
C ARG A 121 -8.79 -18.34 -11.02
N PRO A 122 -9.08 -17.04 -11.24
CA PRO A 122 -10.12 -16.37 -10.48
C PRO A 122 -11.46 -17.10 -10.69
N ARG A 123 -12.13 -17.48 -9.60
CA ARG A 123 -13.46 -18.07 -9.66
C ARG A 123 -14.45 -17.03 -10.23
N ILE A 124 -15.41 -17.48 -11.04
CA ILE A 124 -16.41 -16.60 -11.68
C ILE A 124 -17.14 -15.73 -10.65
N ALA A 125 -17.40 -16.26 -9.45
CA ALA A 125 -18.00 -15.52 -8.34
C ALA A 125 -17.19 -14.27 -7.90
N THR A 126 -15.86 -14.32 -7.96
CA THR A 126 -14.99 -13.17 -7.63
C THR A 126 -15.02 -12.12 -8.74
N ILE A 127 -15.12 -12.55 -10.00
CA ILE A 127 -15.23 -11.65 -11.16
C ILE A 127 -16.58 -10.93 -11.14
N THR A 128 -17.67 -11.66 -10.86
CA THR A 128 -19.00 -11.04 -10.73
C THR A 128 -19.10 -10.08 -9.55
N ALA A 129 -18.43 -10.37 -8.43
CA ALA A 129 -18.39 -9.44 -7.28
C ALA A 129 -17.52 -8.20 -7.51
N MET A 130 -16.58 -8.25 -8.45
CA MET A 130 -15.77 -7.09 -8.85
C MET A 130 -16.47 -6.22 -9.92
N LEU A 131 -17.39 -6.80 -10.69
CA LEU A 131 -18.15 -6.12 -11.75
C LEU A 131 -19.50 -5.57 -11.28
N ALA A 132 -20.05 -6.10 -10.18
CA ALA A 132 -21.30 -5.65 -9.54
C ALA A 132 -21.04 -4.50 -8.57
#